data_AF-A0A9N9JGY8-F1
#
_entry.id   AF-A0A9N9JGY8-F1
#
_cell.length_a   1.000
_cell.length_b   1.000
_cell.length_c   1.000
_cell.angle_alpha   90.00
_cell.angle_beta   90.00
_cell.angle_gamma   90.00
#
_symmetry.space_group_name_H-M   'P 1'
#
loop_
_entity.id
_entity.type
_entity.pdbx_description
1 polymer ?
#
loop_
_entity_poly.entity_id
_entity_poly.type
_entity_poly.pdbx_seq_one_letter_code
_entity_poly.pdbx_strand_id
1 'polypeptide(L)'
;MNPNNYDAIVCAKIPNQLTDPKAYASVTTNMINGPCRELNTNASCMTDNSSNHKRCFKGYSKQFQNETLQGENSYLVYCYHQDFQQVEIR
;
A
#
# COMPACT_ATOMS: atom_id res chain seq x y z
N MET A 1 -3.15 -22.23 -5.68
CA MET A 1 -1.77 -21.79 -6.00
C MET A 1 -0.99 -21.70 -4.70
N ASN A 2 0.28 -22.11 -4.68
CA ASN A 2 1.16 -21.97 -3.50
C ASN A 2 1.52 -20.48 -3.32
N PRO A 3 1.47 -19.90 -2.10
CA PRO A 3 1.95 -18.54 -1.79
C PRO A 3 3.31 -18.21 -2.43
N ASN A 4 4.24 -19.17 -2.41
CA ASN A 4 5.59 -19.02 -2.96
C ASN A 4 5.62 -18.78 -4.48
N ASN A 5 4.58 -19.20 -5.21
CA ASN A 5 4.51 -18.96 -6.66
C ASN A 5 4.17 -17.50 -6.97
N TYR A 6 3.48 -16.79 -6.06
CA TYR A 6 3.16 -15.38 -6.26
C TYR A 6 4.40 -14.52 -6.10
N ASP A 7 5.23 -14.77 -5.09
CA ASP A 7 6.45 -13.99 -4.84
C ASP A 7 7.48 -14.14 -5.98
N ALA A 8 7.45 -15.27 -6.70
CA ALA A 8 8.26 -15.49 -7.89
C ALA A 8 7.81 -14.67 -9.12
N ILE A 9 6.53 -14.30 -9.19
CA ILE A 9 5.92 -13.58 -10.31
C ILE A 9 5.78 -12.08 -9.99
N VAL A 10 5.52 -11.75 -8.73
CA VAL A 10 5.24 -10.40 -8.26
C VAL A 10 6.05 -10.14 -6.98
N CYS A 11 7.00 -9.22 -7.05
CA CYS A 11 7.76 -8.76 -5.90
C CYS A 11 7.30 -7.35 -5.51
N ALA A 12 6.88 -7.17 -4.25
CA ALA A 12 6.43 -5.88 -3.73
C ALA A 12 7.54 -5.09 -3.00
N LYS A 13 8.82 -5.40 -3.25
CA LYS A 13 9.95 -4.71 -2.61
C LYS A 13 10.06 -3.28 -3.13
N ILE A 14 10.28 -2.33 -2.22
CA ILE A 14 10.59 -0.95 -2.57
C ILE A 14 12.00 -0.93 -3.22
N PRO A 15 12.16 -0.39 -4.44
CA PRO A 15 13.47 -0.27 -5.07
C PRO A 15 14.43 0.56 -4.22
N ASN A 16 15.75 0.37 -4.35
CA ASN A 16 16.70 1.20 -3.64
C ASN A 16 16.91 2.54 -4.37
N GLN A 17 16.78 3.65 -3.65
CA GLN A 17 16.88 5.00 -4.22
C GLN A 17 18.23 5.31 -4.87
N LEU A 18 19.33 4.75 -4.34
CA LEU A 18 20.69 4.98 -4.85
C LEU A 18 20.97 4.15 -6.10
N THR A 19 20.51 2.90 -6.14
CA THR A 19 20.80 1.99 -7.26
C THR A 19 19.78 2.09 -8.39
N ASP A 20 18.52 2.41 -8.08
CA ASP A 20 17.45 2.61 -9.06
C ASP A 20 16.50 3.76 -8.65
N PRO A 21 16.93 5.01 -8.83
CA PRO A 21 16.14 6.19 -8.46
C PRO A 21 14.84 6.33 -9.26
N LYS A 22 14.79 5.81 -10.50
CA LYS A 22 13.60 5.91 -11.36
C LYS A 22 12.51 4.97 -10.86
N ALA A 23 12.85 3.70 -10.60
CA ALA A 23 11.89 2.77 -10.03
C ALA A 23 11.46 3.22 -8.63
N TYR A 24 12.39 3.70 -7.80
CA TYR A 24 12.06 4.26 -6.49
C TYR A 24 11.07 5.42 -6.59
N ALA A 25 11.32 6.42 -7.44
CA ALA A 25 10.41 7.54 -7.63
C ALA A 25 9.02 7.10 -8.13
N SER A 26 8.98 6.13 -9.05
CA SER A 26 7.71 5.58 -9.55
C SER A 26 6.92 4.86 -8.46
N VAL A 27 7.57 3.99 -7.68
CA VAL A 27 6.93 3.21 -6.60
C VAL A 27 6.48 4.13 -5.48
N THR A 28 7.33 5.06 -5.05
CA THR A 28 7.01 6.01 -3.96
C THR A 28 5.92 7.00 -4.33
N THR A 29 5.83 7.42 -5.60
CA THR A 29 4.79 8.35 -6.04
C THR A 29 3.45 7.64 -6.28
N ASN A 30 3.47 6.44 -6.85
CA ASN A 30 2.24 5.81 -7.37
C ASN A 30 1.70 4.70 -6.48
N MET A 31 2.54 3.98 -5.74
CA MET A 31 2.15 2.79 -4.98
C MET A 31 2.05 3.09 -3.47
N ILE A 32 2.92 3.98 -2.97
CA ILE A 32 2.94 4.36 -1.56
C ILE A 32 2.04 5.58 -1.37
N ASN A 33 0.91 5.38 -0.68
CA ASN A 33 -0.01 6.45 -0.36
C ASN A 33 0.23 6.89 1.09
N GLY A 34 0.21 8.20 1.34
CA GLY A 34 0.33 8.75 2.70
C GLY A 34 -0.81 8.30 3.61
N PRO A 35 -0.65 8.46 4.93
CA PRO A 35 -1.73 8.19 5.85
C PRO A 35 -2.95 9.05 5.50
N CYS A 36 -4.15 8.52 5.75
CA CYS A 36 -5.42 9.24 5.60
C CYS A 36 -6.32 8.94 6.81
N ARG A 37 -7.54 9.49 6.84
CA ARG A 37 -8.45 9.49 8.01
C ARG A 37 -7.95 10.43 9.10
N GLU A 38 -7.89 9.97 10.34
CA GLU A 38 -7.52 10.75 11.52
C GLU A 38 -6.13 11.40 11.36
N LEU A 39 -5.23 10.72 10.66
CA LEU A 39 -3.87 11.21 10.40
C LEU A 39 -3.79 12.22 9.25
N ASN A 40 -4.77 12.23 8.33
CA ASN A 40 -4.87 13.23 7.26
C ASN A 40 -6.30 13.21 6.66
N THR A 41 -7.16 14.09 7.18
CA THR A 41 -8.57 14.22 6.74
C THR A 41 -8.72 15.01 5.44
N ASN A 42 -7.64 15.63 4.97
CA ASN A 42 -7.57 16.43 3.74
C ASN A 42 -7.08 15.63 2.53
N ALA A 43 -6.70 14.36 2.73
CA ALA A 43 -6.33 13.49 1.62
C ALA A 43 -7.49 13.39 0.62
N SER A 44 -7.17 13.41 -0.68
CA SER A 44 -8.16 13.38 -1.77
C SER A 44 -9.02 12.10 -1.78
N CYS A 45 -8.60 11.06 -1.07
CA CYS A 45 -9.35 9.82 -0.90
C CYS A 45 -10.45 9.89 0.18
N MET A 46 -10.54 10.99 0.94
CA MET A 46 -11.52 11.17 2.01
C MET A 46 -12.82 11.72 1.44
N THR A 47 -13.92 11.00 1.65
CA THR A 47 -15.29 11.47 1.34
C THR A 47 -16.08 11.67 2.63
N ASP A 48 -16.94 12.67 2.65
CA ASP A 48 -17.92 12.83 3.73
C ASP A 48 -18.90 11.65 3.68
N ASN A 49 -19.33 11.17 4.86
CA ASN A 49 -20.40 10.20 4.99
C ASN A 49 -21.62 10.84 5.67
N SER A 50 -22.76 10.16 5.60
CA SER A 50 -24.03 10.62 6.20
C SER A 50 -24.01 10.80 7.72
N SER A 51 -22.91 10.44 8.39
CA SER A 51 -22.71 10.49 9.84
C SER A 51 -21.70 11.56 10.26
N ASN A 52 -21.39 12.53 9.41
CA ASN A 52 -20.37 13.58 9.63
C ASN A 52 -18.95 13.07 9.88
N HIS A 53 -18.64 11.82 9.50
CA HIS A 53 -17.31 11.24 9.60
C HIS A 53 -16.69 11.06 8.21
N LYS A 54 -15.53 11.68 7.97
CA LYS A 54 -14.82 11.49 6.70
C LYS A 54 -14.30 10.06 6.60
N ARG A 55 -14.67 9.32 5.55
CA ARG A 55 -14.22 7.96 5.28
C ARG A 55 -13.32 7.92 4.04
N CYS A 56 -12.22 7.16 4.12
CA CYS A 56 -11.41 6.86 2.93
C CYS A 56 -12.17 5.89 2.02
N PHE A 57 -12.57 6.33 0.82
CA PHE A 57 -13.30 5.45 -0.12
C PHE A 57 -12.40 4.33 -0.68
N LYS A 58 -11.07 4.54 -0.69
CA LYS A 58 -10.08 3.52 -1.07
C LYS A 58 -9.83 2.48 0.04
N GLY A 59 -10.38 2.69 1.25
CA GLY A 59 -10.31 1.74 2.34
C GLY A 59 -8.92 1.60 3.00
N TYR A 60 -8.09 2.64 2.97
CA TYR A 60 -6.82 2.65 3.70
C TYR A 60 -7.01 2.90 5.21
N SER A 61 -6.10 2.45 6.08
CA SER A 61 -4.98 1.53 5.80
C SER A 61 -5.48 0.10 5.61
N LYS A 62 -4.91 -0.63 4.64
CA LYS A 62 -5.23 -2.06 4.47
C LYS A 62 -4.62 -2.83 5.64
N GLN A 63 -5.34 -3.83 6.16
CA GLN A 63 -4.80 -4.68 7.20
C GLN A 63 -3.53 -5.38 6.71
N PHE A 64 -2.51 -5.43 7.57
CA PHE A 64 -1.32 -6.23 7.35
C PHE A 64 -1.70 -7.71 7.35
N GLN A 65 -1.15 -8.47 6.41
CA GLN A 65 -1.26 -9.93 6.38
C GLN A 65 0.12 -10.54 6.45
N ASN A 66 0.25 -11.69 7.13
CA ASN A 66 1.52 -12.41 7.26
C ASN A 66 1.92 -13.13 5.96
N GLU A 67 0.97 -13.39 5.05
CA GLU A 67 1.18 -14.11 3.80
C GLU A 67 0.46 -13.40 2.66
N THR A 68 1.00 -13.50 1.44
CA THR A 68 0.33 -12.98 0.25
C THR A 68 -0.85 -13.88 -0.11
N LEU A 69 -2.07 -13.37 0.08
CA LEU A 69 -3.32 -14.11 -0.14
C LEU A 69 -4.08 -13.56 -1.35
N GLN A 70 -4.82 -14.42 -2.02
CA GLN A 70 -5.79 -13.99 -3.02
C GLN A 70 -6.97 -13.31 -2.30
N GLY A 71 -7.13 -12.00 -2.51
CA GLY A 71 -8.24 -11.25 -1.95
C GLY A 71 -9.55 -11.53 -2.67
N GLU A 72 -10.66 -11.20 -2.01
CA GLU A 72 -12.04 -11.43 -2.50
C GLU A 72 -12.31 -10.79 -3.87
N ASN A 73 -11.58 -9.73 -4.23
CA ASN A 73 -11.77 -8.98 -5.48
C ASN A 73 -10.79 -9.39 -6.59
N SER A 74 -10.21 -10.60 -6.55
CA SER A 74 -9.16 -11.06 -7.47
C SER A 74 -7.83 -10.25 -7.43
N TYR A 75 -7.71 -9.29 -6.51
CA TYR A 75 -6.47 -8.60 -6.19
C TYR A 75 -5.75 -9.31 -5.06
N LEU A 76 -4.42 -9.42 -5.14
CA LEU A 76 -3.60 -9.99 -4.07
C LEU A 76 -3.57 -9.04 -2.86
N VAL A 77 -3.70 -9.61 -1.67
CA VAL A 77 -3.41 -8.96 -0.39
C VAL A 77 -1.98 -9.33 -0.05
N TYR A 78 -1.06 -8.40 -0.24
CA TYR A 78 0.38 -8.65 -0.08
C TYR A 78 0.78 -8.77 1.39
N CYS A 79 1.70 -9.69 1.66
CA CYS A 79 2.50 -9.65 2.87
C CYS A 79 3.52 -8.49 2.77
N TYR A 80 3.55 -7.65 3.79
CA TYR A 80 4.63 -6.68 3.93
C TYR A 80 5.82 -7.38 4.65
N HIS A 81 6.85 -7.81 3.91
CA HIS A 81 8.15 -8.22 4.47
C HIS A 81 8.67 -7.22 5.53
N GLN A 82 8.98 -7.69 6.74
CA GLN A 82 9.46 -6.85 7.86
C GLN A 82 10.65 -5.93 7.56
N ASP A 83 11.38 -6.17 6.46
CA ASP A 83 12.45 -5.31 5.94
C ASP A 83 11.95 -4.02 5.25
N PHE A 84 10.71 -3.58 5.47
CA PHE A 84 10.25 -2.28 5.00
C PHE A 84 11.13 -1.20 5.58
N GLN A 85 11.98 -0.62 4.72
CA GLN A 85 12.57 0.68 5.02
C GLN A 85 11.42 1.67 5.14
N GLN A 86 11.36 2.38 6.27
CA GLN A 86 10.48 3.53 6.41
C GLN A 86 10.85 4.52 5.31
N VAL A 87 9.99 4.61 4.31
CA VAL A 87 10.07 5.65 3.29
C VAL A 87 9.26 6.83 3.81
N GLU A 88 9.89 8.00 3.86
CA GLU A 88 9.19 9.24 4.15
C GLU A 88 8.18 9.50 3.02
N ILE A 89 6.90 9.41 3.36
CA ILE A 89 5.82 9.69 2.44
C ILE A 89 5.54 11.19 2.52
N ARG A 90 5.65 11.89 1.38
CA ARG A 90 5.37 13.33 1.28
C ARG A 90 3.92 13.67 1.59
#